data_AF-A0A5J6UCT4-F1
#
_entry.id   AF-A0A5J6UCT4-F1
#
_cell.length_a   1.000
_cell.length_b   1.000
_cell.length_c   1.000
_cell.angle_alpha   90.00
_cell.angle_beta   90.00
_cell.angle_gamma   90.00
#
_symmetry.space_group_name_H-M   'P 1'
#
loop_
_entity.id
_entity.type
_entity.pdbx_description
1 polymer ?
#
loop_
_entity_poly.entity_id
_entity_poly.type
_entity_poly.pdbx_seq_one_letter_code
_entity_poly.pdbx_strand_id
1 'polypeptide(L)'
;MTCCGPSRRRRRLLELLGDGGAAFAYHGDFDWGGLGIAAAVHDRIGWRPWRYGAADYRAAAAAGARDAPLTGRPVPSPWDPGLAAAMTDRGVRVEEELVLDDLLDDLLDDLG
;
A
#
# COMPACT_ATOMS: atom_id res chain seq x y z
N MET A 1 -11.31 4.32 -11.12
CA MET A 1 -12.45 3.80 -10.31
C MET A 1 -12.29 2.29 -10.18
N THR A 2 -11.42 1.85 -9.27
CA THR A 2 -11.24 0.43 -8.95
C THR A 2 -12.15 0.14 -7.75
N CYS A 3 -13.41 -0.22 -8.01
CA CYS A 3 -14.48 -0.14 -7.01
C CYS A 3 -14.63 -1.36 -6.08
N CYS A 4 -13.73 -2.35 -6.13
CA CYS A 4 -13.90 -3.56 -5.34
C CYS A 4 -12.58 -4.09 -4.82
N GLY A 5 -12.43 -4.06 -3.50
CA GLY A 5 -11.39 -4.82 -2.80
C GLY A 5 -11.42 -6.31 -3.20
N PRO A 6 -10.37 -7.08 -2.84
CA PRO A 6 -10.13 -8.43 -3.36
C PRO A 6 -11.37 -9.32 -3.24
N SER A 7 -11.67 -10.15 -4.25
CA SER A 7 -12.88 -10.99 -4.26
C SER A 7 -12.99 -11.91 -3.04
N ARG A 8 -14.21 -12.38 -2.68
CA ARG A 8 -14.42 -13.32 -1.55
C ARG A 8 -13.48 -14.53 -1.62
N ARG A 9 -13.26 -15.08 -2.81
CA ARG A 9 -12.37 -16.23 -3.02
C ARG A 9 -10.91 -15.89 -2.75
N ARG A 10 -10.41 -14.76 -3.25
CA ARG A 10 -9.05 -14.29 -2.94
C ARG A 10 -8.87 -14.07 -1.44
N ARG A 11 -9.85 -13.44 -0.78
CA ARG A 11 -9.80 -13.22 0.66
C ARG A 11 -9.72 -14.52 1.45
N ARG A 12 -10.58 -15.51 1.11
CA ARG A 12 -10.55 -16.81 1.78
C ARG A 12 -9.22 -17.54 1.58
N LEU A 13 -8.60 -17.41 0.41
CA LEU A 13 -7.28 -17.98 0.16
C LEU A 13 -6.21 -17.34 1.06
N LEU A 14 -6.19 -16.02 1.18
CA LEU A 14 -5.23 -15.31 2.04
C LEU A 14 -5.41 -15.69 3.52
N GLU A 15 -6.65 -15.80 3.99
CA GLU A 15 -6.95 -16.29 5.35
C GLU A 15 -6.38 -17.70 5.58
N LEU A 16 -6.63 -18.64 4.66
CA LEU A 16 -6.13 -20.02 4.78
C LEU A 16 -4.60 -20.10 4.77
N LEU A 17 -3.94 -19.25 3.98
CA LEU A 17 -2.47 -19.16 3.95
C LEU A 17 -1.93 -18.60 5.27
N GLY A 18 -2.58 -17.56 5.82
CA GLY A 18 -2.25 -16.98 7.12
C GLY A 18 -2.45 -17.97 8.28
N ASP A 19 -3.57 -18.70 8.29
CA ASP A 19 -3.83 -19.79 9.25
C ASP A 19 -2.77 -20.91 9.14
N GLY A 20 -2.18 -21.08 7.95
CA GLY A 20 -1.06 -21.98 7.68
C GLY A 20 0.32 -21.43 8.06
N GLY A 21 0.40 -20.22 8.64
CA GLY A 21 1.65 -19.59 9.08
C GLY A 21 2.36 -18.74 8.03
N ALA A 22 1.75 -18.47 6.88
CA ALA A 22 2.32 -17.56 5.89
C ALA A 22 2.37 -16.13 6.45
N ALA A 23 3.50 -15.45 6.22
CA ALA A 23 3.63 -14.02 6.44
C ALA A 23 3.33 -13.27 5.14
N PHE A 24 2.69 -12.11 5.25
CA PHE A 24 2.36 -11.26 4.10
C PHE A 24 3.14 -9.95 4.16
N ALA A 25 3.75 -9.61 3.04
CA ALA A 25 4.21 -8.27 2.71
C ALA A 25 3.14 -7.59 1.84
N TYR A 26 2.91 -6.29 2.02
CA TYR A 26 1.93 -5.54 1.24
C TYR A 26 2.52 -4.23 0.71
N HIS A 27 2.28 -3.98 -0.58
CA HIS A 27 2.44 -2.69 -1.23
C HIS A 27 1.16 -2.37 -2.01
N GLY A 28 0.93 -1.09 -2.32
CA GLY A 28 -0.11 -0.66 -3.26
C GLY A 28 -0.02 0.83 -3.52
N ASP A 29 -1.02 1.39 -4.18
CA ASP A 29 -1.06 2.82 -4.49
C ASP A 29 -1.05 3.70 -3.23
N PHE A 30 -0.37 4.84 -3.30
CA PHE A 30 -0.52 5.94 -2.35
C PHE A 30 -1.65 6.86 -2.78
N ASP A 31 -2.88 6.35 -2.68
CA ASP A 31 -4.10 7.13 -2.74
C ASP A 31 -5.12 6.68 -1.66
N TRP A 32 -6.21 7.42 -1.48
CA TRP A 32 -7.19 7.09 -0.44
C TRP A 32 -7.95 5.79 -0.71
N GLY A 33 -8.09 5.38 -1.98
CA GLY A 33 -8.66 4.09 -2.35
C GLY A 33 -7.72 2.94 -2.00
N GLY A 34 -6.45 3.07 -2.34
CA GLY A 34 -5.37 2.15 -2.01
C GLY A 34 -5.23 1.94 -0.51
N LEU A 35 -5.16 3.02 0.28
CA LEU A 35 -5.14 2.95 1.74
C LEU A 35 -6.39 2.27 2.31
N GLY A 36 -7.57 2.52 1.73
CA GLY A 36 -8.81 1.87 2.12
C GLY A 36 -8.79 0.35 1.91
N ILE A 37 -8.25 -0.11 0.77
CA ILE A 37 -8.06 -1.53 0.49
C ILE A 37 -7.02 -2.12 1.45
N ALA A 38 -5.88 -1.45 1.62
CA ALA A 38 -4.80 -1.89 2.48
C ALA A 38 -5.25 -2.04 3.94
N ALA A 39 -5.97 -1.07 4.49
CA ALA A 39 -6.56 -1.14 5.83
C ALA A 39 -7.54 -2.31 5.97
N ALA A 40 -8.42 -2.51 4.99
CA ALA A 40 -9.38 -3.61 5.02
C ALA A 40 -8.70 -5.00 4.95
N VAL A 41 -7.55 -5.11 4.28
CA VAL A 41 -6.73 -6.33 4.27
C VAL A 41 -5.97 -6.47 5.61
N HIS A 42 -5.40 -5.38 6.12
CA HIS A 42 -4.64 -5.34 7.37
C HIS A 42 -5.48 -5.83 8.56
N ASP A 43 -6.70 -5.31 8.70
CA ASP A 43 -7.62 -5.66 9.79
C ASP A 43 -8.03 -7.14 9.80
N ARG A 44 -7.85 -7.86 8.67
CA ARG A 44 -8.33 -9.25 8.54
C ARG A 44 -7.25 -10.29 8.70
N ILE A 45 -6.11 -10.10 8.03
CA ILE A 45 -5.06 -11.12 7.96
C ILE A 45 -3.72 -10.64 8.53
N GLY A 46 -3.60 -9.35 8.83
CA GLY A 46 -2.31 -8.73 9.14
C GLY A 46 -1.34 -8.79 7.94
N TRP A 47 -0.40 -7.87 7.91
CA TRP A 47 0.72 -7.89 6.96
C TRP A 47 1.77 -6.89 7.43
N ARG A 48 2.97 -6.97 6.83
CA ARG A 48 4.05 -6.01 7.05
C ARG A 48 4.13 -5.05 5.85
N PRO A 49 4.28 -3.74 6.09
CA PRO A 49 4.42 -2.79 4.99
C PRO A 49 5.69 -3.13 4.21
N TRP A 50 5.58 -3.19 2.90
CA TRP A 50 6.71 -3.29 1.99
C TRP A 50 6.77 -2.00 1.18
N ARG A 51 7.72 -1.14 1.53
CA ARG A 51 7.80 0.25 1.04
C ARG A 51 6.46 0.99 1.07
N TYR A 52 5.70 0.83 2.15
CA TYR A 52 4.33 1.34 2.27
C TYR A 52 4.09 2.16 3.54
N GLY A 53 5.11 2.92 3.96
CA GLY A 53 5.06 3.87 5.05
C GLY A 53 5.21 5.34 4.62
N ALA A 54 5.20 6.24 5.60
CA ALA A 54 5.30 7.67 5.39
C ALA A 54 6.63 8.08 4.74
N ALA A 55 7.73 7.40 5.09
CA ALA A 55 9.04 7.66 4.51
C ALA A 55 9.06 7.29 3.02
N ASP A 56 8.52 6.12 2.68
CA ASP A 56 8.42 5.63 1.30
C ASP A 56 7.56 6.55 0.44
N TYR A 57 6.40 6.98 0.96
CA TYR A 57 5.56 7.96 0.29
C TYR A 57 6.30 9.26 0.00
N ARG A 58 7.03 9.82 0.97
CA ARG A 58 7.78 11.07 0.78
C ARG A 58 8.88 10.91 -0.26
N ALA A 59 9.58 9.79 -0.27
CA ALA A 59 10.60 9.49 -1.27
C ALA A 59 9.98 9.39 -2.67
N ALA A 60 8.92 8.60 -2.83
CA ALA A 60 8.24 8.41 -4.11
C ALA A 60 7.61 9.72 -4.63
N ALA A 61 6.98 10.49 -3.74
CA ALA A 61 6.39 11.78 -4.08
C ALA A 61 7.45 12.83 -4.50
N ALA A 62 8.67 12.74 -3.97
CA ALA A 62 9.78 13.59 -4.39
C ALA A 62 10.38 13.15 -5.73
N ALA A 63 10.42 11.85 -6.00
CA ALA A 63 11.07 11.28 -7.19
C ALA A 63 10.25 11.42 -8.48
N GLY A 64 8.92 11.40 -8.40
CA GLY A 64 8.14 11.21 -9.63
C GLY A 64 6.66 11.57 -9.59
N ALA A 65 6.17 12.29 -8.55
CA ALA A 65 4.80 12.77 -8.57
C ALA A 65 4.60 13.76 -9.73
N ARG A 66 4.12 13.23 -10.86
CA ARG A 66 3.42 14.02 -11.88
C ARG A 66 2.31 14.79 -11.17
N ASP A 67 1.86 15.93 -11.72
CA ASP A 67 0.78 16.76 -11.15
C ASP A 67 -0.55 15.99 -11.03
N ALA A 68 -0.62 15.07 -10.07
CA ALA A 68 -1.67 14.10 -9.84
C ALA A 68 -2.25 14.40 -8.45
N PRO A 69 -3.24 15.29 -8.37
CA PRO A 69 -3.80 15.70 -7.10
C PRO A 69 -4.43 14.51 -6.37
N LEU A 70 -4.17 14.43 -5.08
CA LEU A 70 -4.85 13.49 -4.20
C LEU A 70 -6.31 13.93 -4.04
N THR A 71 -7.26 13.03 -4.29
CA THR A 71 -8.70 13.33 -4.23
C THR A 71 -9.43 12.32 -3.36
N GLY A 72 -10.52 12.75 -2.74
CA GLY A 72 -11.32 11.92 -1.83
C GLY A 72 -11.08 12.25 -0.36
N ARG A 73 -11.54 11.37 0.52
CA ARG A 73 -11.47 11.56 1.98
C ARG A 73 -10.24 10.85 2.56
N PRO A 74 -9.48 11.51 3.46
CA PRO A 74 -8.41 10.87 4.19
C PRO A 74 -8.82 9.56 4.85
N VAL A 75 -7.98 8.55 4.69
CA VAL A 75 -8.13 7.22 5.29
C VAL A 75 -6.97 6.99 6.26
N PRO A 76 -7.24 6.56 7.51
CA PRO A 76 -6.17 6.20 8.44
C PRO A 76 -5.33 5.04 7.92
N SER A 77 -4.06 5.02 8.29
CA SER A 77 -3.10 3.96 7.98
C SER A 77 -2.64 3.31 9.30
N PRO A 78 -3.32 2.27 9.82
CA PRO A 78 -3.00 1.67 11.12
C PRO A 78 -1.57 1.12 11.25
N TRP A 79 -0.95 0.70 10.15
CA TRP A 79 0.43 0.20 10.11
C TRP A 79 1.48 1.31 10.23
N ASP A 80 1.13 2.54 9.83
CA ASP A 80 1.96 3.74 9.97
C ASP A 80 1.07 4.99 9.99
N PRO A 81 0.70 5.51 11.18
CA PRO A 81 -0.16 6.70 11.29
C PRO A 81 0.42 7.96 10.61
N GLY A 82 1.73 8.02 10.39
CA GLY A 82 2.40 9.13 9.72
C GLY A 82 2.10 9.20 8.23
N LEU A 83 1.69 8.10 7.60
CA LEU A 83 1.46 8.03 6.15
C LEU A 83 0.25 8.88 5.74
N ALA A 84 -0.90 8.70 6.38
CA ALA A 84 -2.11 9.48 6.09
C ALA A 84 -1.89 10.99 6.33
N ALA A 85 -1.09 11.36 7.33
CA ALA A 85 -0.71 12.75 7.57
C ALA A 85 0.17 13.28 6.43
N ALA A 86 1.23 12.54 6.05
CA ALA A 86 2.12 12.94 4.96
C ALA A 86 1.36 13.12 3.63
N MET A 87 0.43 12.22 3.31
CA MET A 87 -0.41 12.30 2.11
C MET A 87 -1.34 13.51 2.13
N THR A 88 -1.95 13.80 3.28
CA THR A 88 -2.78 14.99 3.47
C THR A 88 -1.97 16.27 3.28
N ASP A 89 -0.80 16.36 3.89
CA ASP A 89 0.07 17.55 3.84
C ASP A 89 0.57 17.83 2.42
N ARG A 90 0.96 16.79 1.69
CA ARG A 90 1.55 16.93 0.36
C ARG A 90 0.50 17.02 -0.75
N GLY A 91 -0.65 16.38 -0.58
CA GLY A 91 -1.80 16.47 -1.47
C GLY A 91 -1.60 15.82 -2.85
N VAL A 92 -0.67 14.86 -3.00
CA VAL A 92 -0.41 14.16 -4.27
C VAL A 92 -0.62 12.67 -4.13
N ARG A 93 -1.18 12.05 -5.17
CA ARG A 93 -1.23 10.59 -5.29
C ARG A 93 0.02 10.06 -5.98
N VAL A 94 0.45 8.86 -5.62
CA VAL A 94 1.55 8.15 -6.27
C VAL A 94 1.07 6.74 -6.60
N GLU A 95 1.10 6.37 -7.88
CA GLU A 95 0.77 5.01 -8.33
C GLU A 95 1.90 4.04 -8.00
N GLU A 96 1.56 2.78 -7.77
CA GLU A 96 2.50 1.68 -7.59
C GLU A 96 3.51 1.57 -8.76
N GLU A 97 3.09 1.82 -10.00
CA GLU A 97 4.00 1.72 -11.16
C GLU A 97 5.16 2.71 -11.13
N LEU A 98 5.08 3.79 -10.32
CA LEU A 98 6.17 4.76 -10.16
C LEU A 98 7.29 4.28 -9.25
N VAL A 99 7.04 3.26 -8.44
CA VAL A 99 8.03 2.65 -7.53
C VAL A 99 8.31 1.19 -7.90
N LEU A 100 7.85 0.75 -9.08
CA LEU A 100 7.94 -0.65 -9.49
C LEU A 100 9.39 -1.16 -9.58
N ASP A 101 10.32 -0.33 -10.06
CA ASP A 101 11.73 -0.70 -10.15
C ASP A 101 12.31 -1.01 -8.75
N ASP A 102 12.04 -0.15 -7.77
CA ASP A 102 12.43 -0.35 -6.36
C ASP A 102 11.83 -1.63 -5.76
N LEU A 103 10.57 -1.95 -6.10
CA LEU A 103 9.91 -3.17 -5.64
C LEU A 103 10.49 -4.42 -6.30
N LEU A 104 10.86 -4.34 -7.58
CA LEU A 104 11.49 -5.48 -8.26
C LEU A 104 12.88 -5.75 -7.71
N ASP A 105 13.66 -4.70 -7.42
CA ASP A 105 14.99 -4.82 -6.83
C ASP A 105 14.93 -5.51 -5.46
N ASP A 106 14.01 -5.10 -4.57
CA ASP A 106 13.81 -5.76 -3.27
C ASP A 106 13.49 -7.26 -3.40
N LEU A 107 12.65 -7.65 -4.38
CA LEU A 107 12.31 -9.06 -4.61
C LEU A 107 13.49 -9.87 -5.17
N LEU A 108 14.34 -9.25 -5.99
CA LEU A 108 15.52 -9.91 -6.52
C LEU A 108 16.57 -10.12 -5.42
N ASP A 109 16.71 -9.17 -4.51
CA ASP A 109 17.61 -9.26 -3.36
C ASP A 109 17.16 -10.37 -2.38
N ASP A 110 15.85 -10.53 -2.14
CA ASP A 110 15.30 -11.59 -1.26
C ASP A 110 15.43 -13.01 -1.85
N LEU A 111 15.67 -13.14 -3.17
CA LEU A 111 15.83 -14.42 -3.87
C LEU A 111 17.30 -14.86 -4.05
N GLY A 112 18.26 -14.01 -3.67
CA GLY A 112 19.71 -14.28 -3.70
C GLY A 112 20.24 -14.90 -2.41
#